data_AF-A0A3S4JZW9-F1
#
_entry.id   AF-A0A3S4JZW9-F1
#
_cell.length_a   1.000
_cell.length_b   1.000
_cell.length_c   1.000
_cell.angle_alpha   90.00
_cell.angle_beta   90.00
_cell.angle_gamma   90.00
#
_symmetry.space_group_name_H-M   'P 1'
#
loop_
_entity.id
_entity.type
_entity.pdbx_description
1 polymer ?
#
loop_
_entity_poly.entity_id
_entity_poly.type
_entity_poly.pdbx_seq_one_letter_code
_entity_poly.pdbx_strand_id
1 'polypeptide(L)'
;MTGKKRIVVGMSGGVDSSVTAWLLKQQGHEVIGVFMQNWEDDNDDEYCSIKQDALDAMSVADIVGIDMEIVNFAKEYKDRVFSYFLKEYSAGRTPNPDVLCNAEIKFKAFLDYAMELGADCIATGHYARKLEKDGTTT
;
A
#
# COMPACT_ATOMS: atom_id res chain seq x y z
N MET A 1 10.87 26.14 1.92
CA MET A 1 11.45 25.14 2.84
C MET A 1 10.36 24.13 3.13
N THR A 2 10.42 22.94 2.53
CA THR A 2 9.43 21.89 2.81
C THR A 2 9.73 21.34 4.20
N GLY A 3 8.87 21.66 5.17
CA GLY A 3 9.00 21.16 6.53
C GLY A 3 9.00 19.63 6.58
N LYS A 4 9.50 19.09 7.69
CA LYS A 4 9.37 17.67 8.01
C LYS A 4 7.88 17.30 7.99
N LYS A 5 7.54 16.27 7.23
CA LYS A 5 6.20 15.70 7.10
C LYS A 5 6.19 14.30 7.69
N ARG A 6 5.02 13.85 8.15
CA ARG A 6 4.73 12.45 8.43
C ARG A 6 4.18 11.79 7.17
N ILE A 7 4.88 10.77 6.68
CA ILE A 7 4.56 10.09 5.43
C ILE A 7 4.38 8.61 5.71
N VAL A 8 3.21 8.09 5.35
CA VAL A 8 2.92 6.65 5.45
C VAL A 8 3.20 5.99 4.11
N VAL A 9 4.07 4.98 4.10
CA VAL A 9 4.51 4.28 2.89
C VAL A 9 3.86 2.90 2.85
N GLY A 10 3.15 2.61 1.75
CA GLY A 10 2.67 1.26 1.47
C GLY A 10 3.85 0.33 1.17
N MET A 11 4.15 -0.58 2.09
CA MET A 11 5.25 -1.54 2.02
C MET A 11 4.73 -2.90 1.58
N SER A 12 5.23 -3.42 0.45
CA SER A 12 4.76 -4.69 -0.13
C SER A 12 5.72 -5.87 0.07
N GLY A 13 6.89 -5.63 0.67
CA GLY A 13 8.02 -6.57 0.64
C GLY A 13 8.91 -6.40 -0.61
N GLY A 14 8.37 -5.80 -1.67
CA GLY A 14 9.10 -5.50 -2.90
C GLY A 14 10.10 -4.35 -2.78
N VAL A 15 11.12 -4.38 -3.66
CA VAL A 15 12.24 -3.43 -3.69
C VAL A 15 11.80 -1.97 -3.87
N ASP A 16 10.75 -1.72 -4.66
CA ASP A 16 10.31 -0.37 -4.99
C ASP A 16 9.77 0.37 -3.76
N SER A 17 8.96 -0.31 -2.95
CA SER A 17 8.48 0.24 -1.68
C SER A 17 9.62 0.44 -0.68
N SER A 18 10.58 -0.48 -0.65
CA SER A 18 11.77 -0.40 0.22
C SER A 18 12.62 0.83 -0.08
N VAL A 19 12.93 1.04 -1.37
CA VAL A 19 13.71 2.20 -1.82
C VAL A 19 12.91 3.49 -1.63
N THR A 20 11.59 3.47 -1.83
CA THR A 20 10.71 4.62 -1.55
C THR A 20 10.82 5.06 -0.09
N ALA A 21 10.68 4.12 0.85
CA ALA A 21 10.78 4.42 2.28
C ALA A 21 12.16 4.96 2.66
N TRP A 22 13.23 4.32 2.14
CA TRP A 22 14.61 4.76 2.37
C TRP A 22 14.87 6.18 1.86
N LEU A 23 14.43 6.51 0.64
CA LEU A 23 14.60 7.83 0.06
C LEU A 23 13.88 8.92 0.87
N LEU A 24 12.65 8.65 1.32
CA LEU A 24 11.89 9.60 2.14
C LEU A 24 12.52 9.81 3.53
N LYS A 25 13.06 8.75 4.13
CA LYS A 25 13.80 8.83 5.39
C LYS A 25 15.07 9.66 5.23
N GLN A 26 15.83 9.45 4.14
CA GLN A 26 17.03 10.25 3.80
C GLN A 26 16.71 11.73 3.58
N GLN A 27 15.51 12.05 3.07
CA GLN A 27 15.01 13.43 2.93
C GLN A 27 14.61 14.07 4.28
N GLY A 28 14.70 13.33 5.40
CA GLY A 28 14.47 13.84 6.75
C GLY A 28 13.00 13.79 7.20
N HIS A 29 12.13 13.11 6.45
CA HIS A 29 10.73 12.92 6.82
C HIS A 29 10.56 11.94 7.99
N GLU A 30 9.45 12.07 8.70
CA GLU A 30 8.97 11.00 9.58
C GLU A 30 8.25 9.98 8.69
N VAL A 31 8.73 8.74 8.70
CA VAL A 31 8.26 7.69 7.79
C VAL A 31 7.72 6.53 8.62
N ILE A 32 6.52 6.08 8.29
CA ILE A 32 5.88 4.90 8.87
C ILE A 32 5.55 3.94 7.71
N GLY A 33 5.96 2.69 7.82
CA GLY A 33 5.62 1.63 6.87
C GLY A 33 4.28 0.98 7.20
N VAL A 34 3.48 0.67 6.19
CA VAL A 34 2.25 -0.11 6.35
C VAL A 34 2.24 -1.25 5.35
N PHE A 35 2.17 -2.48 5.83
CA PHE A 35 1.91 -3.65 5.00
C PHE A 35 0.42 -3.97 5.01
N MET A 36 -0.16 -4.09 3.81
CA MET A 36 -1.58 -4.32 3.61
C MET A 36 -1.83 -5.79 3.30
N GLN A 37 -2.39 -6.52 4.26
CA GLN A 37 -2.91 -7.86 4.03
C GLN A 37 -4.31 -7.75 3.41
N ASN A 38 -4.37 -7.89 2.08
CA ASN A 38 -5.61 -7.71 1.31
C ASN A 38 -6.30 -9.04 0.96
N TRP A 39 -5.72 -10.17 1.36
CA TRP A 39 -6.27 -11.49 1.10
C TRP A 39 -6.00 -12.39 2.29
N GLU A 40 -7.00 -13.19 2.65
CA GLU A 40 -6.87 -14.30 3.58
C GLU A 40 -6.88 -15.57 2.72
N ASP A 41 -5.79 -16.33 2.77
CA ASP A 41 -5.77 -17.62 2.10
C ASP A 41 -6.54 -18.62 2.96
N ASP A 42 -7.58 -19.23 2.39
CA ASP A 42 -8.36 -20.28 3.06
C ASP A 42 -7.64 -21.64 3.06
N ASN A 43 -6.46 -21.73 2.43
CA ASN A 43 -5.67 -22.95 2.32
C ASN A 43 -4.61 -23.04 3.43
N ASP A 44 -4.64 -24.14 4.19
CA ASP A 44 -3.61 -24.57 5.17
C ASP A 44 -2.30 -25.02 4.48
N ASP A 45 -1.88 -24.33 3.41
CA ASP A 45 -0.60 -24.62 2.76
C ASP A 45 0.55 -24.10 3.65
N GLU A 46 1.55 -24.95 3.85
CA GLU A 46 2.74 -24.70 4.70
C GLU A 46 3.55 -23.47 4.24
N TYR A 47 3.30 -22.98 3.02
CA TYR A 47 3.96 -21.83 2.40
C TYR A 47 2.99 -20.67 2.13
N CYS A 48 2.80 -19.81 3.13
CA CYS A 48 2.02 -18.58 2.98
C CYS A 48 2.91 -17.44 2.45
N SER A 49 2.80 -17.12 1.16
CA SER A 49 3.56 -16.05 0.50
C SER A 49 3.37 -14.69 1.18
N ILE A 50 2.14 -14.38 1.61
CA ILE A 50 1.81 -13.13 2.33
C ILE A 50 2.63 -12.99 3.61
N LYS A 51 2.86 -14.09 4.33
CA LYS A 51 3.68 -14.09 5.54
C LYS A 51 5.14 -13.80 5.22
N GLN A 52 5.66 -14.35 4.12
CA GLN A 52 7.03 -14.07 3.68
C GLN A 52 7.19 -12.60 3.27
N ASP A 53 6.25 -12.06 2.48
CA ASP A 53 6.27 -10.67 2.05
C ASP A 53 6.19 -9.70 3.24
N ALA A 54 5.38 -10.04 4.25
CA ALA A 54 5.29 -9.28 5.50
C ALA A 54 6.62 -9.30 6.27
N LEU A 55 7.27 -10.47 6.36
CA LEU A 55 8.60 -10.60 6.99
C LEU A 55 9.68 -9.82 6.25
N ASP A 56 9.67 -9.83 4.92
CA ASP A 56 10.62 -9.08 4.10
C ASP A 56 10.41 -7.57 4.30
N ALA A 57 9.15 -7.11 4.30
CA ALA A 57 8.81 -5.72 4.56
C ALA A 57 9.23 -5.27 5.97
N MET A 58 9.00 -6.10 6.99
CA MET A 58 9.45 -5.84 8.37
C MET A 58 10.97 -5.79 8.48
N SER A 59 11.67 -6.71 7.82
CA SER A 59 13.14 -6.76 7.82
C SER A 59 13.72 -5.49 7.18
N VAL A 60 13.13 -5.01 6.08
CA VAL A 60 13.52 -3.74 5.46
C VAL A 60 13.22 -2.56 6.39
N ALA A 61 12.06 -2.52 7.03
CA ALA A 61 11.69 -1.44 7.95
C ALA A 61 12.70 -1.30 9.10
N ASP A 62 13.15 -2.42 9.66
CA ASP A 62 14.20 -2.47 10.69
C ASP A 62 15.54 -1.92 10.15
N ILE A 63 15.98 -2.36 8.97
CA ILE A 63 17.21 -1.87 8.32
C ILE A 63 17.15 -0.36 8.04
N VAL A 64 16.00 0.15 7.59
CA VAL A 64 15.80 1.57 7.28
C VAL A 64 15.60 2.41 8.55
N GLY A 65 15.22 1.78 9.67
CA GLY A 65 14.94 2.45 10.94
C GLY A 65 13.63 3.23 10.92
N ILE A 66 12.54 2.57 10.49
CA ILE A 66 11.17 3.11 10.48
C ILE A 66 10.22 2.18 11.21
N ASP A 67 9.19 2.76 11.83
CA ASP A 67 8.10 1.99 12.43
C ASP A 67 7.25 1.33 11.34
N MET A 68 6.66 0.18 11.65
CA MET A 68 5.87 -0.58 10.70
C MET A 68 4.63 -1.19 11.32
N GLU A 69 3.52 -1.10 10.58
CA GLU A 69 2.24 -1.71 10.94
C GLU A 69 1.77 -2.69 9.87
N ILE A 70 1.01 -3.70 10.30
CA ILE A 70 0.33 -4.65 9.42
C ILE A 70 -1.17 -4.42 9.57
N VAL A 71 -1.84 -4.16 8.46
CA VAL A 71 -3.28 -3.85 8.43
C VAL A 71 -3.98 -4.85 7.53
N ASN A 72 -5.09 -5.40 8.01
CA ASN A 72 -5.91 -6.33 7.25
C ASN A 72 -7.04 -5.57 6.55
N PHE A 73 -7.04 -5.58 5.22
CA PHE A 73 -8.11 -5.06 4.36
C PHE A 73 -8.76 -6.18 3.51
N ALA A 74 -8.62 -7.45 3.92
CA ALA A 74 -9.14 -8.59 3.17
C ALA A 74 -10.66 -8.53 2.99
N LYS A 75 -11.38 -8.02 3.99
CA LYS A 75 -12.82 -7.80 3.90
C LYS A 75 -13.17 -6.76 2.83
N GLU A 76 -12.53 -5.59 2.88
CA GLU A 76 -12.72 -4.52 1.90
C GLU A 76 -12.39 -4.99 0.48
N TYR A 77 -11.29 -5.74 0.32
CA TYR A 77 -10.90 -6.31 -0.96
C TYR A 77 -11.94 -7.29 -1.49
N LYS A 78 -12.44 -8.21 -0.64
CA LYS A 78 -13.47 -9.18 -1.01
C LYS A 78 -14.77 -8.50 -1.46
N ASP A 79 -15.21 -7.51 -0.70
CA ASP A 79 -16.47 -6.81 -0.95
C ASP A 79 -16.40 -5.89 -2.18
N ARG A 80 -15.28 -5.14 -2.34
CA ARG A 80 -15.20 -4.05 -3.33
C ARG A 80 -14.51 -4.45 -4.63
N VAL A 81 -13.56 -5.39 -4.58
CA VAL A 81 -12.75 -5.79 -5.75
C VAL A 81 -13.17 -7.17 -6.24
N PHE A 82 -13.13 -8.18 -5.36
CA PHE A 82 -13.36 -9.56 -5.76
C PHE A 82 -14.81 -9.84 -6.16
N SER A 83 -15.78 -9.28 -5.42
CA SER A 83 -17.20 -9.39 -5.78
C SER A 83 -17.52 -8.77 -7.14
N TYR A 84 -16.88 -7.66 -7.49
CA TYR A 84 -16.97 -7.06 -8.82
C TYR A 84 -16.36 -7.96 -9.89
N PHE A 85 -15.15 -8.47 -9.64
CA PHE A 85 -14.45 -9.38 -10.54
C PHE A 85 -15.33 -10.59 -10.92
N LEU A 86 -15.91 -11.27 -9.92
CA LEU A 86 -16.78 -12.42 -10.17
C LEU A 86 -18.04 -12.06 -10.98
N LYS A 87 -18.64 -10.91 -10.70
CA LYS A 87 -19.82 -10.41 -11.44
C LYS A 87 -19.51 -10.15 -12.92
N GLU A 88 -18.37 -9.54 -13.21
CA GLU A 88 -17.96 -9.23 -14.58
C GLU A 88 -17.62 -10.50 -15.37
N TYR A 89 -16.91 -11.44 -14.74
CA TYR A 89 -16.62 -12.75 -15.33
C TYR A 89 -17.90 -13.53 -15.62
N SER A 90 -18.85 -13.55 -14.69
CA SER A 90 -20.15 -14.21 -14.87
C SER A 90 -20.95 -13.62 -16.03
N ALA A 91 -20.66 -12.38 -16.40
CA ALA A 91 -21.28 -11.69 -17.52
C ALA A 91 -20.46 -11.77 -18.83
N GLY A 92 -19.44 -12.64 -18.89
CA GLY A 92 -18.63 -12.90 -20.07
C GLY A 92 -17.63 -11.78 -20.41
N ARG A 93 -17.33 -10.89 -19.47
CA ARG A 93 -16.34 -9.82 -19.64
C ARG A 93 -15.01 -10.20 -18.99
N THR A 94 -13.95 -9.52 -19.41
CA THR A 94 -12.62 -9.63 -18.82
C THR A 94 -12.36 -8.39 -17.94
N PRO A 95 -12.64 -8.45 -16.62
CA PRO A 95 -12.37 -7.34 -15.72
C PRO A 95 -10.86 -7.18 -15.45
N ASN A 96 -10.47 -5.97 -15.03
CA ASN A 96 -9.14 -5.70 -14.48
C ASN A 96 -9.27 -5.38 -12.98
N PRO A 97 -8.99 -6.35 -12.09
CA PRO A 97 -9.12 -6.16 -10.64
C PRO A 97 -8.08 -5.19 -10.07
N ASP A 98 -6.91 -5.04 -10.69
CA ASP A 98 -5.82 -4.19 -10.18
C ASP A 98 -6.18 -2.70 -10.21
N VAL A 99 -6.92 -2.27 -11.25
CA VAL A 99 -7.41 -0.90 -11.36
C VAL A 99 -8.36 -0.57 -10.20
N LEU A 100 -9.25 -1.51 -9.85
CA LEU A 100 -10.15 -1.36 -8.71
C LEU A 100 -9.43 -1.47 -7.37
N CYS A 101 -8.46 -2.36 -7.24
CA CYS A 101 -7.63 -2.47 -6.05
C CYS A 101 -6.91 -1.15 -5.73
N ASN A 102 -6.34 -0.51 -6.75
CA ASN A 102 -5.74 0.81 -6.58
C ASN A 102 -6.78 1.83 -6.08
N ALA A 103 -7.93 1.95 -6.75
CA ALA A 103 -8.95 2.93 -6.41
C ALA A 103 -9.60 2.71 -5.02
N GLU A 104 -9.96 1.47 -4.69
CA GLU A 104 -10.78 1.17 -3.50
C GLU A 104 -9.96 0.77 -2.27
N ILE A 105 -8.77 0.21 -2.48
CA ILE A 105 -7.90 -0.23 -1.38
C ILE A 105 -6.73 0.73 -1.22
N LYS A 106 -5.84 0.84 -2.21
CA LYS A 106 -4.58 1.59 -2.04
C LYS A 106 -4.76 3.10 -1.94
N PHE A 107 -5.76 3.70 -2.59
CA PHE A 107 -5.95 5.15 -2.56
C PHE A 107 -7.19 5.59 -1.79
N LYS A 108 -7.85 4.65 -1.10
CA LYS A 108 -9.02 4.93 -0.27
C LYS A 108 -8.87 4.30 1.11
N ALA A 109 -9.02 2.98 1.26
CA ALA A 109 -8.87 2.33 2.56
C ALA A 109 -7.50 2.60 3.22
N PHE A 110 -6.42 2.49 2.45
CA PHE A 110 -5.06 2.81 2.91
C PHE A 110 -4.87 4.30 3.19
N LEU A 111 -5.44 5.17 2.35
CA LEU A 111 -5.35 6.62 2.56
C LEU A 111 -6.07 7.01 3.85
N ASP A 112 -7.31 6.54 4.04
CA ASP A 112 -8.11 6.80 5.24
C ASP A 112 -7.36 6.32 6.50
N TYR A 113 -6.80 5.11 6.47
CA TYR A 113 -5.97 4.58 7.55
C TYR A 113 -4.72 5.44 7.82
N ALA A 114 -4.01 5.86 6.77
CA ALA A 114 -2.84 6.72 6.92
C ALA A 114 -3.20 8.08 7.53
N MET A 115 -4.36 8.64 7.20
CA MET A 115 -4.85 9.89 7.79
C MET A 115 -5.17 9.71 9.28
N GLU A 116 -5.68 8.56 9.71
CA GLU A 116 -5.89 8.23 11.13
C GLU A 116 -4.57 8.16 11.92
N LEU A 117 -3.49 7.72 11.27
CA LEU A 117 -2.12 7.76 11.82
C LEU A 117 -1.51 9.19 11.84
N GLY A 118 -2.25 10.20 11.37
CA GLY A 118 -1.82 11.59 11.31
C GLY A 118 -0.85 11.89 10.16
N ALA A 119 -0.90 11.12 9.07
CA ALA A 119 -0.07 11.37 7.90
C ALA A 119 -0.42 12.70 7.20
N ASP A 120 0.59 13.42 6.73
CA ASP A 120 0.41 14.55 5.83
C ASP A 120 0.18 14.08 4.38
N CYS A 121 0.75 12.93 4.04
CA CYS A 121 0.54 12.28 2.75
C CYS A 121 0.91 10.78 2.81
N ILE A 122 0.48 10.04 1.80
CA ILE A 122 0.92 8.66 1.55
C ILE A 122 1.97 8.61 0.44
N ALA A 123 2.75 7.53 0.43
CA ALA A 123 3.65 7.18 -0.66
C ALA A 123 3.56 5.68 -0.99
N THR A 124 3.92 5.33 -2.22
CA THR A 124 3.91 3.96 -2.72
C THR A 124 5.09 3.74 -3.66
N GLY A 125 5.49 2.50 -3.89
CA GLY A 125 6.51 2.14 -4.87
C GLY A 125 6.05 2.18 -6.33
N HIS A 126 4.91 2.81 -6.65
CA HIS A 126 4.47 2.91 -8.05
C HIS A 126 5.41 3.82 -8.84
N TYR A 127 5.81 3.37 -10.03
CA TYR A 127 6.56 4.17 -11.00
C TYR A 127 5.66 5.19 -11.70
N ALA A 128 5.23 6.18 -10.93
CA ALA A 128 4.45 7.32 -11.37
C ALA A 128 5.03 8.60 -10.75
N ARG A 129 4.75 9.75 -11.36
CA ARG A 129 5.21 11.05 -10.85
C ARG A 129 4.03 11.97 -10.67
N LYS A 130 3.91 12.54 -9.46
CA LYS A 130 3.02 13.66 -9.17
C LYS A 130 3.64 14.94 -9.75
N LEU A 131 2.91 15.65 -10.59
CA LEU A 131 3.32 16.94 -11.14
C LEU A 131 2.43 18.03 -10.54
N GLU A 132 3.03 19.00 -9.86
CA GLU A 132 2.34 20.22 -9.47
C GLU A 132 2.55 21.28 -10.55
N LYS A 133 1.45 21.70 -11.19
CA LYS A 133 1.44 22.77 -12.17
C LYS A 133 0.39 23.80 -11.78
N ASP A 134 0.82 25.04 -11.55
CA ASP A 134 -0.06 26.17 -11.21
C ASP A 134 -1.00 25.89 -10.01
N GLY A 135 -0.48 25.21 -8.97
CA GLY A 135 -1.28 24.83 -7.78
C GLY A 135 -2.24 23.66 -8.00
N THR A 136 -2.29 23.09 -9.20
CA THR A 136 -3.05 21.88 -9.52
C THR A 136 -2.13 20.68 -9.51
N THR A 137 -2.55 19.61 -8.82
CA THR A 137 -1.88 18.31 -8.88
C THR A 137 -2.41 17.52 -10.06
N THR A 138 -1.51 17.01 -10.90
CA THR A 138 -1.79 16.07 -12.01
C THR A 138 -0.88 14.85 -11.93
#